data_AF-A0A6I5NIG6-F1
#
_entry.id   AF-A0A6I5NIG6-F1
#
_cell.length_a   1.000
_cell.length_b   1.000
_cell.length_c   1.000
_cell.angle_alpha   90.00
_cell.angle_beta   90.00
_cell.angle_gamma   90.00
#
_symmetry.space_group_name_H-M   'P 1'
#
loop_
_entity.id
_entity.type
_entity.pdbx_description
1 polymer ?
#
loop_
_entity_poly.entity_id
_entity_poly.type
_entity_poly.pdbx_seq_one_letter_code
_entity_poly.pdbx_strand_id
1 'polypeptide(L)'
;MAMRRNERLETMLADAHARQRCAAPHDCNLQEASRRRVRNGELLSPMEGLFIDIPYWNGLDQPRQAWHLALGLQELRPGKYCFDGPTGAMLMGFEVPRVLHAGGLFVVGTRRDNRTVPMATSAPARGWKVPATLNKLYIPDDDPAEQWNVGGVVVTSPVRQLVVIAAMTDFPHALAVFDSAMKTIPAVNDDRLLEFASRSAGSLGVPVDKVRQLVDYANPLSDNGGESFARGVMIQQGFLLPDLQVQFPNPDNPDFPYRVDFCWRLPNGVVIVGELDGKDKYGDPVMTRGKSPAQIGHEESRRETWLVRHCGVTRVFRFTFADVLNTERFIALLLSAGIPRCNRGFMAPLNCSGGAYAAPDWCAMIQ
;
A
#
# COMPACT_ATOMS: atom_id res chain seq x y z
N MET A 1 -0.38 42.85 -19.81
CA MET A 1 -1.38 42.42 -20.81
C MET A 1 -2.15 41.25 -20.25
N ALA A 2 -3.45 41.39 -19.99
CA ALA A 2 -4.28 40.27 -19.57
C ALA A 2 -4.32 39.23 -20.71
N MET A 3 -3.84 38.01 -20.43
CA MET A 3 -3.82 36.93 -21.41
C MET A 3 -5.27 36.58 -21.78
N ARG A 4 -5.62 36.60 -23.08
CA ARG A 4 -6.96 36.22 -23.54
C ARG A 4 -7.30 34.82 -23.01
N ARG A 5 -8.40 34.73 -22.26
CA ARG A 5 -8.92 33.46 -21.71
C ARG A 5 -9.25 32.54 -22.89
N ASN A 6 -8.59 31.38 -22.96
CA ASN A 6 -8.84 30.40 -24.01
C ASN A 6 -9.97 29.48 -23.54
N GLU A 7 -11.20 29.78 -23.92
CA GLU A 7 -12.41 29.05 -23.48
C GLU A 7 -12.31 27.54 -23.76
N ARG A 8 -11.75 27.14 -24.91
CA ARG A 8 -11.59 25.71 -25.24
C ARG A 8 -10.67 24.99 -24.25
N LEU A 9 -9.60 25.66 -23.81
CA LEU A 9 -8.68 25.10 -22.81
C LEU A 9 -9.32 25.05 -21.42
N GLU A 10 -10.07 26.08 -21.01
CA GLU A 10 -10.83 26.08 -19.75
C GLU A 10 -11.84 24.94 -19.70
N THR A 11 -12.62 24.74 -20.78
CA THR A 11 -13.59 23.65 -20.89
C THR A 11 -12.90 22.29 -20.82
N MET A 12 -11.73 22.12 -21.47
CA MET A 12 -10.96 20.88 -21.40
C MET A 12 -10.45 20.58 -19.99
N LEU A 13 -9.95 21.59 -19.26
CA LEU A 13 -9.50 21.41 -17.88
C LEU A 13 -10.67 21.08 -16.94
N ALA A 14 -11.79 21.78 -17.08
CA ALA A 14 -13.00 21.51 -16.30
C ALA A 14 -13.53 20.09 -16.54
N ASP A 15 -13.56 19.63 -17.79
CA ASP A 15 -13.92 18.25 -18.16
C ASP A 15 -12.94 17.23 -17.56
N ALA A 16 -11.64 17.49 -17.62
CA ALA A 16 -10.63 16.61 -17.05
C ALA A 16 -10.76 16.48 -15.53
N HIS A 17 -11.03 17.58 -14.82
CA HIS A 17 -11.29 17.57 -13.38
C HIS A 17 -12.57 16.82 -13.04
N ALA A 18 -13.66 17.04 -13.79
CA ALA A 18 -14.91 16.32 -13.59
C ALA A 18 -14.75 14.80 -13.77
N ARG A 19 -13.83 14.38 -14.63
CA ARG A 19 -13.49 12.98 -14.88
C ARG A 19 -12.29 12.46 -14.07
N GLN A 20 -11.79 13.24 -13.09
CA GLN A 20 -10.68 12.88 -12.22
C GLN A 20 -9.43 12.39 -12.97
N ARG A 21 -9.04 13.10 -14.03
CA ARG A 21 -7.89 12.79 -14.88
C ARG A 21 -7.05 14.02 -15.18
N CYS A 22 -5.79 13.83 -15.57
CA CYS A 22 -5.04 14.90 -16.21
C CYS A 22 -5.63 15.19 -17.61
N ALA A 23 -5.62 16.47 -18.01
CA ALA A 23 -6.04 16.87 -19.33
C ALA A 23 -5.01 16.43 -20.38
N ALA A 24 -5.51 15.81 -21.45
CA ALA A 24 -4.74 15.37 -22.60
C ALA A 24 -5.25 16.11 -23.86
N PRO A 25 -4.56 17.17 -24.33
CA PRO A 25 -4.96 17.91 -25.51
C PRO A 25 -4.95 17.03 -26.77
N HIS A 26 -6.03 17.10 -27.56
CA HIS A 26 -6.20 16.31 -28.79
C HIS A 26 -5.71 17.03 -30.06
N ASP A 27 -5.41 18.33 -29.98
CA ASP A 27 -4.90 19.13 -31.10
C ASP A 27 -3.67 19.96 -30.72
N CYS A 28 -2.91 20.38 -31.74
CA CYS A 28 -1.65 21.12 -31.56
C CYS A 28 -1.84 22.51 -30.93
N ASN A 29 -2.98 23.16 -31.18
CA ASN A 29 -3.27 24.50 -30.66
C ASN A 29 -3.52 24.45 -29.15
N LEU A 30 -4.32 23.49 -28.70
CA LEU A 30 -4.55 23.23 -27.28
C LEU A 30 -3.27 22.77 -26.59
N GLN A 31 -2.47 21.93 -27.25
CA GLN A 31 -1.19 21.49 -26.70
C GLN A 31 -0.22 22.65 -26.48
N GLU A 32 -0.06 23.56 -27.46
CA GLU A 32 0.82 24.72 -27.30
C GLU A 32 0.24 25.76 -26.32
N ALA A 33 -1.07 25.96 -26.29
CA ALA A 33 -1.72 26.81 -25.29
C ALA A 33 -1.48 26.29 -23.87
N SER A 34 -1.60 24.98 -23.64
CA SER A 34 -1.29 24.36 -22.34
C SER A 34 0.19 24.48 -21.98
N ARG A 35 1.11 24.22 -22.92
CA ARG A 35 2.55 24.41 -22.71
C ARG A 35 2.90 25.85 -22.34
N ARG A 36 2.24 26.84 -22.96
CA ARG A 36 2.41 28.25 -22.62
C ARG A 36 1.97 28.54 -21.19
N ARG A 37 0.83 28.00 -20.73
CA ARG A 37 0.39 28.14 -19.34
C ARG A 37 1.32 27.47 -18.35
N VAL A 38 1.92 26.33 -18.70
CA VAL A 38 2.97 25.71 -17.90
C VAL A 38 4.20 26.62 -17.79
N ARG A 39 4.67 27.21 -18.89
CA ARG A 39 5.80 28.16 -18.88
C ARG A 39 5.52 29.41 -18.04
N ASN A 40 4.25 29.82 -17.94
CA ASN A 40 3.82 30.94 -17.12
C ASN A 40 3.58 30.57 -15.64
N GLY A 41 3.68 29.29 -15.27
CA GLY A 41 3.40 28.82 -13.90
C GLY A 41 1.92 28.74 -13.54
N GLU A 42 1.02 28.68 -14.54
CA GLU A 42 -0.43 28.58 -14.33
C GLU A 42 -0.90 27.12 -14.27
N LEU A 43 -0.26 26.23 -15.03
CA LEU A 43 -0.54 24.79 -15.07
C LEU A 43 0.69 23.97 -14.71
N LEU A 44 0.46 22.75 -14.24
CA LEU A 44 1.48 21.71 -14.10
C LEU A 44 1.41 20.76 -15.30
N SER A 45 2.57 20.34 -15.82
CA SER A 45 2.67 19.16 -16.69
C SER A 45 3.39 18.04 -15.92
N PRO A 46 2.65 17.12 -15.28
CA PRO A 46 3.25 16.06 -14.45
C PRO A 46 3.83 14.92 -15.31
N MET A 47 3.38 14.77 -16.55
CA MET A 47 4.01 13.93 -17.56
C MET A 47 3.85 14.59 -18.93
N GLU A 48 4.76 14.30 -19.85
CA GLU A 48 4.73 14.84 -21.20
C GLU A 48 3.37 14.61 -21.87
N GLY A 49 2.73 15.70 -22.31
CA GLY A 49 1.43 15.68 -22.97
C GLY A 49 0.23 15.70 -22.02
N LEU A 50 0.46 15.64 -20.71
CA LEU A 50 -0.57 15.78 -19.67
C LEU A 50 -0.46 17.12 -18.97
N PHE A 51 -1.61 17.71 -18.63
CA PHE A 51 -1.71 19.02 -17.99
C PHE A 51 -2.77 19.01 -16.89
N ILE A 52 -2.56 19.77 -15.83
CA ILE A 52 -3.50 19.88 -14.72
C ILE A 52 -3.29 21.20 -13.97
N ASP A 53 -4.36 21.73 -13.35
CA ASP A 53 -4.26 22.92 -12.51
C ASP A 53 -3.45 22.65 -11.23
N ILE A 54 -2.53 23.55 -10.90
CA ILE A 54 -1.59 23.41 -9.78
C ILE A 54 -2.32 23.30 -8.43
N PRO A 55 -3.30 24.17 -8.09
CA PRO A 55 -3.99 24.08 -6.80
C PRO A 55 -4.78 22.78 -6.66
N TYR A 56 -5.40 22.31 -7.75
CA TYR A 56 -6.13 21.05 -7.75
C TYR A 56 -5.19 19.88 -7.52
N TRP A 57 -4.08 19.81 -8.28
CA TRP A 57 -3.06 18.77 -8.13
C TRP A 57 -2.48 18.70 -6.72
N ASN A 58 -2.18 19.85 -6.11
CA ASN A 58 -1.62 19.93 -4.76
C ASN A 58 -2.61 19.49 -3.68
N GLY A 59 -3.92 19.50 -3.97
CA GLY A 59 -4.96 18.96 -3.09
C GLY A 59 -5.17 17.46 -3.21
N LEU A 60 -4.55 16.80 -4.21
CA LEU A 60 -4.64 15.35 -4.39
C LEU A 60 -3.60 14.64 -3.55
N ASP A 61 -4.03 13.58 -2.88
CA ASP A 61 -3.10 12.58 -2.35
C ASP A 61 -2.45 11.80 -3.50
N GLN A 62 -1.42 11.04 -3.15
CA GLN A 62 -0.62 10.30 -4.11
C GLN A 62 -1.41 9.23 -4.89
N PRO A 63 -2.28 8.41 -4.26
CA PRO A 63 -3.15 7.50 -5.02
C PRO A 63 -4.00 8.21 -6.07
N ARG A 64 -4.61 9.34 -5.70
CA ARG A 64 -5.40 10.14 -6.64
C ARG A 64 -4.53 10.75 -7.74
N GLN A 65 -3.34 11.25 -7.43
CA GLN A 65 -2.40 11.76 -8.44
C GLN A 65 -2.05 10.68 -9.48
N ALA A 66 -1.75 9.46 -9.03
CA ALA A 66 -1.44 8.36 -9.93
C ALA A 66 -2.66 7.89 -10.73
N TRP A 67 -3.86 7.90 -10.14
CA TRP A 67 -5.13 7.70 -10.87
C TRP A 67 -5.32 8.73 -12.00
N HIS A 68 -5.09 10.01 -11.71
CA HIS A 68 -5.23 11.08 -12.68
C HIS A 68 -4.25 10.93 -13.85
N LEU A 69 -3.01 10.56 -13.54
CA LEU A 69 -1.99 10.27 -14.54
C LEU A 69 -2.37 9.03 -15.38
N ALA A 70 -2.85 7.96 -14.75
CA ALA A 70 -3.20 6.73 -15.45
C ALA A 70 -4.33 6.94 -16.46
N LEU A 71 -5.42 7.59 -16.05
CA LEU A 71 -6.50 7.95 -16.98
C LEU A 71 -6.05 8.96 -18.04
N GLY A 72 -5.24 9.94 -17.66
CA GLY A 72 -4.67 10.89 -18.61
C GLY A 72 -3.84 10.20 -19.70
N LEU A 73 -3.02 9.21 -19.33
CA LEU A 73 -2.22 8.41 -20.27
C LEU A 73 -3.09 7.53 -21.18
N GLN A 74 -4.16 6.93 -20.64
CA GLN A 74 -5.12 6.17 -21.45
C GLN A 74 -5.80 7.05 -22.50
N GLU A 75 -6.22 8.26 -22.13
CA GLU A 75 -6.78 9.23 -23.07
C GLU A 75 -5.75 9.70 -24.10
N LEU A 76 -4.53 10.03 -23.65
CA LEU A 76 -3.48 10.56 -24.51
C LEU A 76 -3.03 9.54 -25.55
N ARG A 77 -2.98 8.25 -25.20
CA ARG A 77 -2.56 7.15 -26.08
C ARG A 77 -3.40 5.88 -25.79
N PRO A 78 -4.63 5.79 -26.33
CA PRO A 78 -5.51 4.65 -26.08
C PRO A 78 -4.85 3.33 -26.48
N GLY A 79 -4.99 2.31 -25.62
CA GLY A 79 -4.44 0.97 -25.85
C GLY A 79 -2.92 0.83 -25.72
N LYS A 80 -2.19 1.93 -25.46
CA LYS A 80 -0.72 1.88 -25.33
C LYS A 80 -0.24 1.42 -23.96
N TYR A 81 -1.00 1.72 -22.90
CA TYR A 81 -0.56 1.53 -21.52
C TYR A 81 -1.41 0.46 -20.83
N CYS A 82 -0.72 -0.54 -20.28
CA CYS A 82 -1.27 -1.49 -19.31
C CYS A 82 -0.44 -1.32 -18.03
N PHE A 83 -1.07 -0.96 -16.91
CA PHE A 83 -0.38 -0.70 -15.64
C PHE A 83 -0.15 -2.00 -14.87
N ASP A 84 1.00 -2.11 -14.21
CA ASP A 84 1.45 -3.35 -13.57
C ASP A 84 2.12 -3.06 -12.21
N GLY A 85 2.39 -4.11 -11.43
CA GLY A 85 3.11 -4.01 -10.15
C GLY A 85 2.48 -3.00 -9.17
N PRO A 86 3.29 -2.17 -8.48
CA PRO A 86 2.79 -1.21 -7.48
C PRO A 86 1.73 -0.22 -8.02
N THR A 87 1.83 0.19 -9.28
CA THR A 87 0.85 1.12 -9.86
C THR A 87 -0.46 0.42 -10.17
N GLY A 88 -0.40 -0.77 -10.79
CA GLY A 88 -1.59 -1.59 -11.01
C GLY A 88 -2.32 -1.87 -9.70
N ALA A 89 -1.59 -2.30 -8.67
CA ALA A 89 -2.15 -2.68 -7.36
C ALA A 89 -2.94 -1.54 -6.72
N MET A 90 -2.33 -0.35 -6.68
CA MET A 90 -2.99 0.83 -6.13
C MET A 90 -4.21 1.25 -6.98
N LEU A 91 -4.16 1.14 -8.32
CA LEU A 91 -5.31 1.42 -9.18
C LEU A 91 -6.45 0.39 -8.99
N MET A 92 -6.14 -0.84 -8.55
CA MET A 92 -7.15 -1.83 -8.15
C MET A 92 -7.72 -1.58 -6.74
N GLY A 93 -7.25 -0.55 -6.04
CA GLY A 93 -7.70 -0.21 -4.68
C GLY A 93 -6.88 -0.86 -3.57
N PHE A 94 -5.74 -1.51 -3.87
CA PHE A 94 -4.87 -2.06 -2.83
C PHE A 94 -4.10 -0.95 -2.12
N GLU A 95 -3.88 -1.13 -0.82
CA GLU A 95 -2.97 -0.32 -0.03
C GLU A 95 -1.53 -0.68 -0.36
N VAL A 96 -0.88 0.19 -1.14
CA VAL A 96 0.50 0.00 -1.57
C VAL A 96 1.41 0.94 -0.77
N PRO A 97 2.48 0.41 -0.13
CA PRO A 97 3.41 1.23 0.63
C PRO A 97 4.02 2.37 -0.20
N ARG A 98 4.07 3.56 0.40
CA ARG A 98 4.56 4.79 -0.25
C ARG A 98 5.93 4.63 -0.94
N VAL A 99 6.82 3.85 -0.32
CA VAL A 99 8.17 3.59 -0.85
C VAL A 99 8.15 2.94 -2.23
N LEU A 100 7.15 2.11 -2.54
CA LEU A 100 7.04 1.41 -3.83
C LEU A 100 6.64 2.30 -4.99
N HIS A 101 6.11 3.49 -4.69
CA HIS A 101 5.75 4.49 -5.70
C HIS A 101 6.88 5.47 -5.99
N ALA A 102 7.96 5.48 -5.22
CA ALA A 102 9.08 6.41 -5.40
C ALA A 102 9.73 6.26 -6.79
N GLY A 103 9.58 5.09 -7.43
CA GLY A 103 10.07 4.84 -8.78
C GLY A 103 9.28 5.52 -9.90
N GLY A 104 8.05 6.01 -9.66
CA GLY A 104 7.12 6.49 -10.69
C GLY A 104 6.02 5.49 -11.01
N LEU A 105 5.43 5.58 -12.20
CA LEU A 105 4.37 4.65 -12.62
C LEU A 105 4.97 3.40 -13.27
N PHE A 106 4.35 2.26 -13.01
CA PHE A 106 4.75 0.95 -13.54
C PHE A 106 3.78 0.50 -14.62
N VAL A 107 4.32 0.19 -15.80
CA VAL A 107 3.57 -0.25 -16.97
C VAL A 107 4.23 -1.47 -17.61
N VAL A 108 3.48 -2.23 -18.38
CA VAL A 108 3.99 -3.34 -19.17
C VAL A 108 4.97 -2.85 -20.25
N GLY A 109 6.10 -3.54 -20.38
CA GLY A 109 7.10 -3.35 -21.43
C GLY A 109 7.27 -4.59 -22.31
N THR A 110 7.41 -4.38 -23.62
CA THR A 110 7.59 -5.45 -24.62
C THR A 110 9.04 -5.77 -24.95
N ARG A 111 10.01 -5.10 -24.31
CA ARG A 111 11.45 -5.39 -24.46
C ARG A 111 11.99 -5.95 -23.16
N ARG A 112 12.97 -6.86 -23.24
CA ARG A 112 13.70 -7.47 -22.11
C ARG A 112 14.59 -6.48 -21.33
N ASP A 113 14.15 -5.24 -21.19
CA ASP A 113 14.79 -4.25 -20.34
C ASP A 113 13.76 -3.49 -19.49
N ASN A 114 13.96 -3.54 -18.18
CA ASN A 114 13.27 -2.63 -17.27
C ASN A 114 13.87 -1.23 -17.48
N ARG A 115 13.29 -0.49 -18.43
CA ARG A 115 13.67 0.90 -18.70
C ARG A 115 12.82 1.83 -17.85
N THR A 116 13.50 2.65 -17.06
CA THR A 116 12.94 3.89 -16.54
C THR A 116 13.01 4.94 -17.64
N VAL A 117 11.86 5.39 -18.13
CA VAL A 117 11.79 6.47 -19.14
C VAL A 117 11.53 7.78 -18.41
N PRO A 118 12.48 8.73 -18.39
CA PRO A 118 12.21 10.08 -17.91
C PRO A 118 11.15 10.72 -18.81
N MET A 119 10.10 11.23 -18.19
CA MET A 119 9.05 12.02 -18.80
C MET A 119 9.35 13.48 -18.44
N ALA A 120 9.37 14.35 -19.44
CA ALA A 120 9.63 15.77 -19.21
C ALA A 120 8.58 16.34 -18.23
N THR A 121 9.05 17.02 -17.17
CA THR A 121 8.20 17.73 -16.21
C THR A 121 8.60 19.18 -16.08
N SER A 122 7.60 20.02 -15.78
CA SER A 122 7.82 21.32 -15.14
C SER A 122 7.88 21.10 -13.61
N ALA A 123 8.98 21.46 -12.96
CA ALA A 123 9.19 21.22 -11.54
C ALA A 123 8.06 21.84 -10.67
N PRO A 124 7.43 21.09 -9.75
CA PRO A 124 6.44 21.66 -8.83
C PRO A 124 7.10 22.30 -7.61
N ALA A 125 6.50 23.38 -7.12
CA ALA A 125 6.79 23.93 -5.80
C ALA A 125 6.07 23.11 -4.72
N ARG A 126 6.85 22.26 -4.02
CA ARG A 126 6.53 21.44 -2.81
C ARG A 126 5.46 20.34 -2.96
N GLY A 127 5.68 19.21 -2.28
CA GLY A 127 4.66 18.21 -1.94
C GLY A 127 4.75 16.86 -2.66
N TRP A 128 5.16 16.84 -3.93
CA TRP A 128 5.48 15.62 -4.67
C TRP A 128 6.52 15.98 -5.73
N LYS A 129 7.78 15.55 -5.55
CA LYS A 129 8.78 15.63 -6.64
C LYS A 129 8.32 14.61 -7.67
N VAL A 130 7.45 15.00 -8.60
CA VAL A 130 6.83 14.12 -9.59
C VAL A 130 7.87 13.13 -10.10
N PRO A 131 7.81 11.84 -9.73
CA PRO A 131 8.62 10.84 -10.40
C PRO A 131 7.93 10.63 -11.73
N ALA A 132 8.30 11.47 -12.68
CA ALA A 132 7.83 11.46 -14.05
C ALA A 132 8.56 10.36 -14.79
N THR A 133 8.43 9.15 -14.30
CA THR A 133 9.17 8.01 -14.80
C THR A 133 8.17 6.92 -15.05
N LEU A 134 8.16 6.44 -16.29
CA LEU A 134 7.48 5.20 -16.64
C LEU A 134 8.50 4.08 -16.51
N ASN A 135 8.31 3.23 -15.51
CA ASN A 135 9.07 2.00 -15.36
C ASN A 135 8.36 0.91 -16.15
N LYS A 136 9.06 0.38 -17.14
CA LYS A 136 8.55 -0.74 -17.92
C LYS A 136 8.91 -2.04 -17.22
N LEU A 137 7.91 -2.88 -16.98
CA LEU A 137 8.06 -4.23 -16.46
C LEU A 137 7.90 -5.21 -17.60
N TYR A 138 8.94 -5.98 -17.88
CA TYR A 138 8.91 -6.97 -18.94
C TYR A 138 7.82 -8.04 -18.70
N ILE A 139 7.13 -8.40 -19.77
CA ILE A 139 6.22 -9.55 -19.82
C ILE A 139 6.81 -10.57 -20.79
N PRO A 140 7.11 -11.81 -20.33
CA PRO A 140 7.46 -12.92 -21.21
C PRO A 140 6.34 -13.25 -22.20
N ASP A 141 6.71 -13.72 -23.40
CA ASP A 141 5.74 -14.05 -24.46
C ASP A 141 4.74 -15.16 -24.06
N ASP A 142 5.07 -15.97 -23.05
CA ASP A 142 4.23 -17.06 -22.50
C ASP A 142 3.38 -16.64 -21.30
N ASP A 143 3.49 -15.39 -20.85
CA ASP A 143 2.56 -14.79 -19.90
C ASP A 143 1.38 -14.20 -20.69
N PRO A 144 0.13 -14.67 -20.46
CA PRO A 144 -1.04 -14.17 -21.17
C PRO A 144 -1.32 -12.68 -20.90
N ALA A 145 -0.62 -12.07 -19.93
CA ALA A 145 -0.74 -10.67 -19.57
C ALA A 145 -2.19 -10.27 -19.31
N GLU A 146 -2.96 -11.16 -18.66
CA GLU A 146 -4.41 -11.00 -18.46
C GLU A 146 -4.73 -9.57 -18.01
N GLN A 147 -5.50 -8.85 -18.83
CA GLN A 147 -5.77 -7.43 -18.63
C GLN A 147 -7.16 -7.22 -18.04
N TRP A 148 -7.24 -6.33 -17.07
CA TRP A 148 -8.46 -5.93 -16.40
C TRP A 148 -8.70 -4.44 -16.64
N ASN A 149 -9.98 -4.06 -16.77
CA ASN A 149 -10.36 -2.65 -16.82
C ASN A 149 -10.92 -2.23 -15.45
N VAL A 150 -10.28 -1.26 -14.82
CA VAL A 150 -10.71 -0.70 -13.54
C VAL A 150 -11.02 0.77 -13.76
N GLY A 151 -12.30 1.14 -13.84
CA GLY A 151 -12.70 2.55 -13.97
C GLY A 151 -12.10 3.28 -15.18
N GLY A 152 -11.84 2.59 -16.29
CA GLY A 152 -11.25 3.17 -17.51
C GLY A 152 -9.72 3.04 -17.61
N VAL A 153 -9.04 2.53 -16.58
CA VAL A 153 -7.62 2.18 -16.67
C VAL A 153 -7.43 0.68 -16.94
N VAL A 154 -6.53 0.36 -17.86
CA VAL A 154 -6.12 -1.02 -18.14
C VAL A 154 -4.97 -1.41 -17.21
N VAL A 155 -5.15 -2.48 -16.44
CA VAL A 155 -4.16 -3.05 -15.51
C VAL A 155 -3.94 -4.53 -15.81
N THR A 156 -2.82 -5.12 -15.37
CA THR A 156 -2.62 -6.58 -15.37
C THR A 156 -3.47 -7.26 -14.29
N SER A 157 -3.54 -8.59 -14.26
CA SER A 157 -4.36 -9.31 -13.27
C SER A 157 -3.85 -9.11 -11.82
N PRO A 158 -4.74 -9.18 -10.80
CA PRO A 158 -4.35 -9.09 -9.39
C PRO A 158 -3.22 -10.05 -8.99
N VAL A 159 -3.26 -11.29 -9.51
CA VAL A 159 -2.26 -12.33 -9.26
C VAL A 159 -0.88 -11.89 -9.73
N ARG A 160 -0.79 -11.36 -10.96
CA ARG A 160 0.47 -10.85 -11.50
C ARG A 160 1.00 -9.69 -10.67
N GLN A 161 0.14 -8.73 -10.35
CA GLN A 161 0.54 -7.55 -9.59
C GLN A 161 1.15 -7.93 -8.23
N LEU A 162 0.54 -8.87 -7.50
CA LEU A 162 1.04 -9.36 -6.22
C LEU A 162 2.40 -10.07 -6.36
N VAL A 163 2.55 -10.94 -7.36
CA VAL A 163 3.82 -11.66 -7.58
C VAL A 163 4.94 -10.71 -8.03
N VAL A 164 4.64 -9.72 -8.87
CA VAL A 164 5.58 -8.65 -9.24
C VAL A 164 6.01 -7.87 -8.01
N ILE A 165 5.08 -7.49 -7.13
CA ILE A 165 5.39 -6.78 -5.88
C ILE A 165 6.26 -7.66 -4.97
N ALA A 166 5.95 -8.94 -4.84
CA ALA A 166 6.77 -9.89 -4.08
C ALA A 166 8.20 -9.99 -4.63
N ALA A 167 8.41 -9.79 -5.94
CA ALA A 167 9.74 -9.73 -6.54
C ALA A 167 10.49 -8.42 -6.24
N MET A 168 9.76 -7.30 -6.14
CA MET A 168 10.34 -5.96 -6.10
C MET A 168 10.72 -5.44 -4.71
N THR A 169 10.10 -5.94 -3.65
CA THR A 169 10.29 -5.41 -2.29
C THR A 169 10.57 -6.49 -1.27
N ASP A 170 10.96 -6.16 -0.04
CA ASP A 170 11.11 -7.11 1.06
C ASP A 170 9.77 -7.76 1.50
N PHE A 171 9.84 -8.73 2.40
CA PHE A 171 8.66 -9.46 2.87
C PHE A 171 7.65 -8.55 3.61
N PRO A 172 8.02 -7.66 4.55
CA PRO A 172 7.03 -6.86 5.28
C PRO A 172 6.25 -5.89 4.39
N HIS A 173 6.91 -5.25 3.41
CA HIS A 173 6.19 -4.38 2.47
C HIS A 173 5.29 -5.19 1.53
N ALA A 174 5.73 -6.36 1.08
CA ALA A 174 4.90 -7.23 0.25
C ALA A 174 3.67 -7.74 1.02
N LEU A 175 3.84 -8.15 2.28
CA LEU A 175 2.75 -8.65 3.12
C LEU A 175 1.64 -7.61 3.29
N ALA A 176 1.99 -6.32 3.43
CA ALA A 176 1.01 -5.24 3.48
C ALA A 176 0.12 -5.17 2.23
N VAL A 177 0.68 -5.40 1.04
CA VAL A 177 -0.13 -5.42 -0.18
C VAL A 177 -0.96 -6.70 -0.27
N PHE A 178 -0.42 -7.84 0.15
CA PHE A 178 -1.14 -9.12 0.15
C PHE A 178 -2.36 -9.06 1.09
N ASP A 179 -2.20 -8.58 2.33
CA ASP A 179 -3.32 -8.39 3.28
C ASP A 179 -4.41 -7.51 2.67
N SER A 180 -4.02 -6.38 2.07
CA SER A 180 -4.96 -5.46 1.44
C SER A 180 -5.67 -6.07 0.22
N ALA A 181 -4.95 -6.83 -0.61
CA ALA A 181 -5.53 -7.48 -1.77
C ALA A 181 -6.55 -8.55 -1.37
N MET A 182 -6.25 -9.36 -0.35
CA MET A 182 -7.19 -10.36 0.17
C MET A 182 -8.46 -9.73 0.75
N LYS A 183 -8.34 -8.52 1.33
CA LYS A 183 -9.49 -7.73 1.81
C LYS A 183 -10.35 -7.18 0.65
N THR A 184 -9.74 -6.88 -0.50
CA THR A 184 -10.35 -6.09 -1.58
C THR A 184 -10.88 -6.95 -2.73
N ILE A 185 -10.16 -8.01 -3.12
CA ILE A 185 -10.47 -8.82 -4.31
C ILE A 185 -10.55 -10.31 -3.93
N PRO A 186 -11.77 -10.88 -3.84
CA PRO A 186 -11.97 -12.31 -3.56
C PRO A 186 -11.42 -13.26 -4.64
N ALA A 187 -11.08 -12.74 -5.83
CA ALA A 187 -10.57 -13.53 -6.95
C ALA A 187 -9.07 -13.91 -6.81
N VAL A 188 -8.38 -13.41 -5.78
CA VAL A 188 -7.03 -13.83 -5.44
C VAL A 188 -7.12 -15.16 -4.68
N ASN A 189 -6.78 -16.26 -5.35
CA ASN A 189 -6.66 -17.58 -4.73
C ASN A 189 -5.17 -17.99 -4.69
N ASP A 190 -4.77 -18.56 -3.57
CA ASP A 190 -3.45 -19.10 -3.25
C ASP A 190 -2.87 -19.97 -4.37
N ASP A 191 -3.68 -20.87 -4.93
CA ASP A 191 -3.24 -21.77 -6.00
C ASP A 191 -2.79 -20.99 -7.26
N ARG A 192 -3.54 -19.94 -7.63
CA ARG A 192 -3.20 -19.11 -8.80
C ARG A 192 -1.94 -18.29 -8.54
N LEU A 193 -1.74 -17.81 -7.31
CA LEU A 193 -0.53 -17.08 -6.91
C LEU A 193 0.69 -17.99 -6.99
N LEU A 194 0.61 -19.20 -6.44
CA LEU A 194 1.72 -20.16 -6.45
C LEU A 194 2.02 -20.69 -7.84
N GLU A 195 1.00 -20.98 -8.66
CA GLU A 195 1.17 -21.39 -10.05
C GLU A 195 1.86 -20.28 -10.87
N PHE A 196 1.36 -19.05 -10.77
CA PHE A 196 1.93 -17.91 -11.50
C PHE A 196 3.36 -17.61 -11.05
N ALA A 197 3.63 -17.65 -9.73
CA ALA A 197 4.97 -17.46 -9.19
C ALA A 197 5.94 -18.54 -9.67
N SER A 198 5.50 -19.81 -9.73
CA SER A 198 6.32 -20.93 -10.21
C SER A 198 6.69 -20.77 -11.68
N ARG A 199 5.71 -20.38 -12.51
CA ARG A 199 5.92 -20.11 -13.94
C ARG A 199 6.80 -18.89 -14.19
N SER A 200 6.67 -17.87 -13.35
CA SER A 200 7.35 -16.57 -13.52
C SER A 200 8.65 -16.44 -12.73
N ALA A 201 9.08 -17.48 -12.02
CA ALA A 201 10.25 -17.43 -11.14
C ALA A 201 11.53 -16.99 -11.87
N GLY A 202 11.75 -17.52 -13.09
CA GLY A 202 12.92 -17.18 -13.90
C GLY A 202 12.87 -15.79 -14.53
N SER A 203 11.67 -15.32 -14.92
CA SER A 203 11.50 -14.05 -15.63
C SER A 203 11.38 -12.83 -14.72
N LEU A 204 10.68 -12.98 -13.58
CA LEU A 204 10.52 -11.93 -12.58
C LEU A 204 11.59 -12.01 -11.48
N GLY A 205 12.37 -13.09 -11.41
CA GLY A 205 13.36 -13.30 -10.35
C GLY A 205 12.74 -13.48 -8.96
N VAL A 206 11.46 -13.87 -8.91
CA VAL A 206 10.73 -14.02 -7.64
C VAL A 206 11.02 -15.41 -7.03
N PRO A 207 11.49 -15.48 -5.78
CA PRO A 207 11.57 -16.76 -5.08
C PRO A 207 10.17 -17.28 -4.78
N VAL A 208 9.81 -18.45 -5.31
CA VAL A 208 8.48 -19.07 -5.09
C VAL A 208 8.20 -19.26 -3.59
N ASP A 209 9.23 -19.60 -2.81
CA ASP A 209 9.12 -19.77 -1.35
C ASP A 209 8.71 -18.50 -0.63
N LYS A 210 9.13 -17.33 -1.14
CA LYS A 210 8.70 -16.05 -0.59
C LYS A 210 7.21 -15.80 -0.88
N VAL A 211 6.74 -16.13 -2.08
CA VAL A 211 5.31 -15.99 -2.41
C VAL A 211 4.47 -16.92 -1.57
N ARG A 212 4.93 -18.16 -1.34
CA ARG A 212 4.27 -19.10 -0.43
C ARG A 212 4.19 -18.58 0.99
N GLN A 213 5.29 -18.06 1.54
CA GLN A 213 5.25 -17.41 2.85
C GLN A 213 4.25 -16.24 2.89
N LEU A 214 4.22 -15.41 1.85
CA LEU A 214 3.28 -14.28 1.79
C LEU A 214 1.83 -14.76 1.77
N VAL A 215 1.54 -15.84 1.04
CA VAL A 215 0.24 -16.51 1.03
C VAL A 215 -0.10 -17.07 2.41
N ASP A 216 0.79 -17.87 3.00
CA ASP A 216 0.58 -18.53 4.29
C ASP A 216 0.33 -17.52 5.44
N TYR A 217 0.96 -16.35 5.36
CA TYR A 217 0.81 -15.29 6.35
C TYR A 217 -0.19 -14.20 5.97
N ALA A 218 -0.75 -14.18 4.76
CA ALA A 218 -1.70 -13.14 4.37
C ALA A 218 -2.93 -13.18 5.30
N ASN A 219 -3.32 -12.02 5.81
CA ASN A 219 -4.46 -11.90 6.72
C ASN A 219 -5.23 -10.60 6.43
N PRO A 220 -6.48 -10.69 5.93
CA PRO A 220 -7.26 -9.51 5.56
C PRO A 220 -7.78 -8.71 6.76
N LEU A 221 -7.55 -9.18 8.00
CA LEU A 221 -7.98 -8.51 9.22
C LEU A 221 -7.12 -7.29 9.58
N SER A 222 -5.89 -7.16 9.05
CA SER A 222 -5.08 -5.94 9.27
C SER A 222 -5.87 -4.71 8.79
N ASP A 223 -5.95 -3.65 9.61
CA ASP A 223 -6.82 -2.51 9.28
C ASP A 223 -6.17 -1.61 8.22
N ASN A 224 -4.84 -1.47 8.28
CA ASN A 224 -4.04 -0.68 7.35
C ASN A 224 -2.65 -1.30 7.09
N GLY A 225 -1.97 -0.84 6.04
CA GLY A 225 -0.66 -1.33 5.64
C GLY A 225 0.47 -1.13 6.66
N GLY A 226 0.32 -0.20 7.62
CA GLY A 226 1.28 -0.03 8.72
C GLY A 226 1.25 -1.20 9.70
N GLU A 227 0.06 -1.69 10.01
CA GLU A 227 -0.13 -2.87 10.86
C GLU A 227 0.39 -4.14 10.18
N SER A 228 0.04 -4.34 8.91
CA SER A 228 0.55 -5.46 8.12
C SER A 228 2.08 -5.44 8.02
N PHE A 229 2.68 -4.25 7.84
CA PHE A 229 4.13 -4.11 7.83
C PHE A 229 4.74 -4.50 9.18
N ALA A 230 4.18 -4.01 10.30
CA ALA A 230 4.64 -4.39 11.64
C ALA A 230 4.56 -5.90 11.88
N ARG A 231 3.45 -6.53 11.46
CA ARG A 231 3.27 -7.98 11.51
C ARG A 231 4.29 -8.71 10.64
N GLY A 232 4.59 -8.19 9.45
CA GLY A 232 5.65 -8.70 8.58
C GLY A 232 7.02 -8.70 9.26
N VAL A 233 7.35 -7.63 9.99
CA VAL A 233 8.58 -7.57 10.80
C VAL A 233 8.54 -8.59 11.94
N MET A 234 7.42 -8.75 12.65
CA MET A 234 7.27 -9.77 13.70
C MET A 234 7.52 -11.19 13.16
N ILE A 235 6.96 -11.52 12.00
CA ILE A 235 7.14 -12.80 11.31
C ILE A 235 8.62 -13.03 10.99
N GLN A 236 9.27 -12.05 10.33
CA GLN A 236 10.69 -12.18 9.97
C GLN A 236 11.61 -12.33 11.17
N GLN A 237 11.26 -11.69 12.29
CA GLN A 237 12.03 -11.75 13.53
C GLN A 237 11.67 -12.94 14.42
N GLY A 238 10.73 -13.79 13.97
CA GLY A 238 10.32 -15.02 14.65
C GLY A 238 9.58 -14.79 15.96
N PHE A 239 8.86 -13.69 16.10
CA PHE A 239 8.00 -13.46 17.26
C PHE A 239 6.71 -14.29 17.17
N LEU A 240 6.15 -14.63 18.34
CA LEU A 240 4.79 -15.14 18.40
C LEU A 240 3.84 -14.14 17.73
N LEU A 241 2.95 -14.64 16.89
CA LEU A 241 2.03 -13.78 16.14
C LEU A 241 0.83 -13.38 17.00
N PRO A 242 0.36 -12.13 16.89
CA PRO A 242 -0.85 -11.67 17.55
C PRO A 242 -2.12 -12.13 16.82
N ASP A 243 -3.21 -12.23 17.57
CA ASP A 243 -4.56 -12.08 17.02
C ASP A 243 -4.77 -10.62 16.62
N LEU A 244 -5.36 -10.40 15.43
CA LEU A 244 -5.57 -9.06 14.88
C LEU A 244 -6.95 -8.51 15.20
N GLN A 245 -7.03 -7.19 15.38
CA GLN A 245 -8.30 -6.44 15.46
C GLN A 245 -9.28 -7.01 16.50
N VAL A 246 -8.75 -7.47 17.64
CA VAL A 246 -9.51 -8.11 18.70
C VAL A 246 -10.44 -7.11 19.36
N GLN A 247 -11.70 -7.49 19.53
CA GLN A 247 -12.72 -6.69 20.17
C GLN A 247 -12.85 -7.01 21.66
N PHE A 248 -13.01 -5.96 22.45
CA PHE A 248 -13.28 -5.99 23.88
C PHE A 248 -14.56 -5.21 24.18
N PRO A 249 -15.33 -5.61 25.22
CA PRO A 249 -16.55 -4.91 25.58
C PRO A 249 -16.30 -3.43 25.86
N ASN A 250 -17.17 -2.57 25.32
CA ASN A 250 -17.20 -1.15 25.63
C ASN A 250 -18.41 -0.86 26.53
N PRO A 251 -18.22 -0.47 27.80
CA PRO A 251 -19.31 -0.28 28.75
C PRO A 251 -20.17 0.95 28.43
N ASP A 252 -19.59 1.94 27.74
CA ASP A 252 -20.27 3.17 27.38
C ASP A 252 -21.08 3.02 26.09
N ASN A 253 -20.69 2.06 25.25
CA ASN A 253 -21.33 1.83 23.96
C ASN A 253 -21.17 0.36 23.50
N PRO A 254 -22.06 -0.54 23.92
CA PRO A 254 -21.97 -1.97 23.59
C PRO A 254 -21.97 -2.27 22.09
N ASP A 255 -22.62 -1.44 21.28
CA ASP A 255 -22.66 -1.59 19.81
C ASP A 255 -21.33 -1.22 19.13
N PHE A 256 -20.45 -0.53 19.85
CA PHE A 256 -19.13 -0.09 19.37
C PHE A 256 -18.04 -0.57 20.33
N PRO A 257 -17.71 -1.88 20.32
CA PRO A 257 -16.68 -2.44 21.18
C PRO A 257 -15.31 -1.81 20.93
N TYR A 258 -14.47 -1.81 21.97
CA TYR A 258 -13.09 -1.37 21.83
C TYR A 258 -12.32 -2.38 20.99
N ARG A 259 -11.68 -1.91 19.93
CA ARG A 259 -10.85 -2.74 19.06
C ARG A 259 -9.39 -2.40 19.30
N VAL A 260 -8.54 -3.43 19.33
CA VAL A 260 -7.09 -3.29 19.47
C VAL A 260 -6.39 -3.93 18.28
N ASP A 261 -5.28 -3.35 17.84
CA ASP A 261 -4.62 -3.76 16.60
C ASP A 261 -4.02 -5.17 16.72
N PHE A 262 -3.31 -5.41 17.83
CA PHE A 262 -2.62 -6.67 18.11
C PHE A 262 -2.92 -7.18 19.52
N CYS A 263 -3.22 -8.46 19.66
CA CYS A 263 -3.45 -9.11 20.94
C CYS A 263 -2.70 -10.44 21.02
N TRP A 264 -1.87 -10.63 22.05
CA TRP A 264 -1.22 -11.89 22.38
C TRP A 264 -1.84 -12.48 23.63
N ARG A 265 -2.30 -13.72 23.56
CA ARG A 265 -2.76 -14.50 24.72
C ARG A 265 -1.73 -15.59 25.00
N LEU A 266 -0.91 -15.38 26.02
CA LEU A 266 0.17 -16.31 26.36
C LEU A 266 -0.35 -17.49 27.21
N PRO A 267 0.26 -18.68 27.14
CA PRO A 267 -0.19 -19.86 27.89
C PRO A 267 -0.22 -19.70 29.42
N ASN A 268 0.57 -18.78 29.97
CA ASN A 268 0.57 -18.45 31.40
C ASN A 268 -0.55 -17.48 31.82
N GLY A 269 -1.53 -17.23 30.95
CA GLY A 269 -2.66 -16.34 31.21
C GLY A 269 -2.35 -14.85 31.01
N VAL A 270 -1.14 -14.49 30.59
CA VAL A 270 -0.77 -13.10 30.29
C VAL A 270 -1.41 -12.67 28.97
N VAL A 271 -2.16 -11.57 28.98
CA VAL A 271 -2.76 -10.97 27.78
C VAL A 271 -2.07 -9.64 27.50
N ILE A 272 -1.48 -9.50 26.31
CA ILE A 272 -0.70 -8.33 25.92
C ILE A 272 -1.37 -7.70 24.71
N VAL A 273 -1.59 -6.39 24.76
CA VAL A 273 -2.15 -5.60 23.67
C VAL A 273 -1.08 -4.67 23.10
N GLY A 274 -0.95 -4.65 21.78
CA GLY A 274 -0.11 -3.73 21.03
C GLY A 274 -0.97 -2.81 20.17
N GLU A 275 -0.67 -1.51 20.16
CA GLU A 275 -1.32 -0.55 19.27
C GLU A 275 -0.30 0.23 18.44
N LEU A 276 -0.58 0.33 17.14
CA LEU A 276 0.17 1.13 16.20
C LEU A 276 -0.41 2.55 16.18
N ASP A 277 0.29 3.48 16.83
CA ASP A 277 -0.10 4.87 16.80
C ASP A 277 0.43 5.56 15.53
N GLY A 278 -0.52 5.89 14.64
CA GLY A 278 -0.27 6.81 13.54
C GLY A 278 -0.03 8.22 14.07
N LYS A 279 1.02 8.90 13.55
CA LYS A 279 1.36 10.30 13.89
C LYS A 279 0.20 11.29 13.66
N ASP A 280 -0.83 10.89 12.89
CA ASP A 280 -1.92 11.76 12.45
C ASP A 280 -3.14 11.79 13.39
N LYS A 281 -3.20 10.98 14.46
CA LYS A 281 -4.37 10.96 15.39
C LYS A 281 -4.64 12.31 16.09
N TYR A 282 -3.62 13.15 16.28
CA TYR A 282 -3.74 14.41 17.02
C TYR A 282 -3.82 15.67 16.14
N GLY A 283 -3.46 15.55 14.85
CA GLY A 283 -3.34 16.68 13.92
C GLY A 283 -4.44 16.78 12.87
N ASP A 284 -5.18 15.70 12.61
CA ASP A 284 -6.24 15.66 11.60
C ASP A 284 -7.62 15.99 12.22
N PRO A 285 -8.26 17.11 11.87
CA PRO A 285 -9.58 17.50 12.36
C PRO A 285 -10.68 16.46 12.12
N VAL A 286 -10.53 15.61 11.10
CA VAL A 286 -11.47 14.52 10.77
C VAL A 286 -11.31 13.37 11.78
N MET A 287 -10.08 13.05 12.15
CA MET A 287 -9.77 12.00 13.14
C MET A 287 -10.07 12.44 14.57
N THR A 288 -9.86 13.71 14.88
CA THR A 288 -10.16 14.27 16.22
C THR A 288 -11.66 14.43 16.45
N ARG A 289 -12.50 14.39 15.40
CA ARG A 289 -13.96 14.62 15.47
C ARG A 289 -14.32 15.89 16.26
N GLY A 290 -13.49 16.93 16.16
CA GLY A 290 -13.64 18.18 16.91
C GLY A 290 -13.27 18.11 18.40
N LYS A 291 -12.72 16.98 18.88
CA LYS A 291 -12.22 16.83 20.26
C LYS A 291 -10.83 17.45 20.38
N SER A 292 -10.58 18.07 21.53
CA SER A 292 -9.24 18.54 21.88
C SER A 292 -8.29 17.36 22.11
N PRO A 293 -6.96 17.53 21.91
CA PRO A 293 -5.97 16.51 22.23
C PRO A 293 -6.06 15.98 23.66
N ALA A 294 -6.43 16.84 24.63
CA ALA A 294 -6.63 16.44 26.02
C ALA A 294 -7.82 15.49 26.20
N GLN A 295 -8.92 15.69 25.48
CA GLN A 295 -10.09 14.80 25.50
C GLN A 295 -9.76 13.44 24.88
N ILE A 296 -9.02 13.43 23.76
CA ILE A 296 -8.55 12.19 23.12
C ILE A 296 -7.67 11.39 24.08
N GLY A 297 -6.69 12.05 24.71
CA GLY A 297 -5.81 11.39 25.69
C GLY A 297 -6.58 10.86 26.91
N HIS A 298 -7.62 11.57 27.37
CA HIS A 298 -8.45 11.10 28.47
C HIS A 298 -9.28 9.86 28.09
N GLU A 299 -9.88 9.85 26.90
CA GLU A 299 -10.64 8.70 26.38
C GLU A 299 -9.73 7.47 26.17
N GLU A 300 -8.55 7.68 25.61
CA GLU A 300 -7.56 6.61 25.45
C GLU A 300 -7.11 6.03 26.80
N SER A 301 -6.87 6.90 27.79
CA SER A 301 -6.50 6.48 29.15
C SER A 301 -7.62 5.69 29.83
N ARG A 302 -8.88 6.10 29.62
CA ARG A 302 -10.06 5.40 30.13
C ARG A 302 -10.24 4.04 29.47
N ARG A 303 -10.08 3.95 28.14
CA ARG A 303 -10.10 2.69 27.39
C ARG A 303 -9.03 1.73 27.91
N GLU A 304 -7.80 2.21 28.05
CA GLU A 304 -6.68 1.40 28.55
C GLU A 304 -6.93 0.89 29.97
N THR A 305 -7.39 1.77 30.86
CA THR A 305 -7.77 1.39 32.23
C THR A 305 -8.86 0.32 32.23
N TRP A 306 -9.86 0.44 31.35
CA TRP A 306 -10.94 -0.54 31.24
C TRP A 306 -10.41 -1.91 30.80
N LEU A 307 -9.60 -1.95 29.73
CA LEU A 307 -9.00 -3.18 29.23
C LEU A 307 -8.22 -3.92 30.32
N VAL A 308 -7.41 -3.18 31.09
CA VAL A 308 -6.57 -3.78 32.14
C VAL A 308 -7.40 -4.24 33.35
N ARG A 309 -8.35 -3.43 33.80
CA ARG A 309 -9.12 -3.69 35.03
C ARG A 309 -10.22 -4.73 34.84
N HIS A 310 -10.81 -4.82 33.65
CA HIS A 310 -12.05 -5.58 33.44
C HIS A 310 -11.98 -6.60 32.30
N CYS A 311 -11.00 -6.50 31.39
CA CYS A 311 -10.89 -7.42 30.26
C CYS A 311 -9.73 -8.42 30.37
N GLY A 312 -9.04 -8.47 31.51
CA GLY A 312 -7.92 -9.38 31.75
C GLY A 312 -6.64 -9.01 30.99
N VAL A 313 -6.59 -7.83 30.35
CA VAL A 313 -5.37 -7.34 29.69
C VAL A 313 -4.31 -7.08 30.75
N THR A 314 -3.20 -7.79 30.66
CA THR A 314 -2.09 -7.67 31.61
C THR A 314 -1.21 -6.46 31.29
N ARG A 315 -1.03 -6.15 29.99
CA ARG A 315 -0.21 -5.03 29.54
C ARG A 315 -0.69 -4.48 28.21
N VAL A 316 -0.66 -3.16 28.09
CA VAL A 316 -0.79 -2.44 26.83
C VAL A 316 0.55 -1.79 26.52
N PHE A 317 1.01 -1.89 25.28
CA PHE A 317 2.16 -1.13 24.80
C PHE A 317 1.81 -0.49 23.45
N ARG A 318 2.32 0.72 23.22
CA ARG A 318 2.09 1.46 21.99
C ARG A 318 3.40 1.72 21.30
N PHE A 319 3.36 1.71 19.98
CA PHE A 319 4.52 1.98 19.16
C PHE A 319 4.09 2.75 17.92
N THR A 320 5.00 3.55 17.38
CA THR A 320 4.77 4.32 16.17
C THR A 320 5.31 3.59 14.97
N PHE A 321 4.85 3.96 13.77
CA PHE A 321 5.42 3.39 12.54
C PHE A 321 6.94 3.65 12.41
N ALA A 322 7.44 4.75 12.98
CA ALA A 322 8.88 5.04 13.02
C ALA A 322 9.65 4.05 13.89
N ASP A 323 9.03 3.51 14.94
CA ASP A 323 9.62 2.46 15.76
C ASP A 323 9.73 1.17 14.96
N VAL A 324 8.72 0.83 14.16
CA VAL A 324 8.71 -0.36 13.29
C VAL A 324 9.76 -0.28 12.19
N LEU A 325 9.93 0.90 11.56
CA LEU A 325 10.97 1.13 10.55
C LEU A 325 12.39 0.97 11.11
N ASN A 326 12.58 1.19 12.41
CA ASN A 326 13.81 0.83 13.11
C ASN A 326 13.64 -0.56 13.75
N THR A 327 13.92 -1.61 12.96
CA THR A 327 13.72 -3.00 13.37
C THR A 327 14.33 -3.35 14.74
N GLU A 328 15.52 -2.83 15.07
CA GLU A 328 16.15 -3.08 16.38
C GLU A 328 15.35 -2.49 17.53
N ARG A 329 14.87 -1.25 17.36
CA ARG A 329 14.00 -0.60 18.34
C ARG A 329 12.68 -1.37 18.50
N PHE A 330 12.09 -1.82 17.40
CA PHE A 330 10.85 -2.59 17.46
C PHE A 330 11.03 -3.94 18.17
N ILE A 331 12.13 -4.66 17.88
CA ILE A 331 12.51 -5.88 18.59
C ILE A 331 12.63 -5.62 20.09
N ALA A 332 13.32 -4.54 20.49
CA ALA A 332 13.49 -4.19 21.90
C ALA A 332 12.13 -3.89 22.57
N LEU A 333 11.22 -3.20 21.88
CA LEU A 333 9.86 -2.94 22.35
C LEU A 333 9.10 -4.25 22.56
N LEU A 334 9.07 -5.15 21.57
CA LEU A 334 8.37 -6.44 21.66
C LEU A 334 8.90 -7.31 22.82
N LEU A 335 10.23 -7.36 22.99
CA LEU A 335 10.88 -8.08 24.10
C LEU A 335 10.56 -7.45 25.45
N SER A 336 10.63 -6.13 25.56
CA SER A 336 10.25 -5.42 26.79
C SER A 336 8.78 -5.63 27.14
N ALA A 337 7.94 -5.72 26.10
CA ALA A 337 6.53 -6.08 26.16
C ALA A 337 6.30 -7.57 26.40
N GLY A 338 7.35 -8.38 26.59
CA GLY A 338 7.26 -9.78 27.02
C GLY A 338 6.73 -10.72 25.94
N ILE A 339 6.76 -10.28 24.67
CA ILE A 339 6.32 -11.11 23.56
C ILE A 339 7.45 -12.10 23.24
N PRO A 340 7.19 -13.41 23.35
CA PRO A 340 8.22 -14.42 23.14
C PRO A 340 8.54 -14.56 21.65
N ARG A 341 9.74 -15.06 21.38
CA ARG A 341 10.06 -15.63 20.06
C ARG A 341 9.64 -17.09 20.01
N CYS A 342 9.13 -17.53 18.87
CA CYS A 342 8.92 -18.94 18.60
C CYS A 342 10.29 -19.63 18.60
N ASN A 343 10.44 -20.71 19.35
CA ASN A 343 11.73 -21.39 19.51
C ASN A 343 12.24 -21.89 18.14
N ARG A 344 13.55 -21.73 17.88
CA ARG A 344 14.27 -21.86 16.58
C ARG A 344 14.25 -23.24 15.89
N GLY A 345 13.29 -24.11 16.17
CA GLY A 345 13.12 -25.40 15.48
C GLY A 345 12.31 -25.34 14.17
N PHE A 346 11.64 -24.22 13.88
CA PHE A 346 10.59 -24.16 12.84
C PHE A 346 10.72 -23.06 11.79
N MET A 347 11.72 -22.19 11.87
CA MET A 347 12.07 -21.29 10.76
C MET A 347 13.58 -21.24 10.65
N ALA A 348 14.13 -21.88 9.62
CA ALA A 348 15.50 -21.62 9.22
C ALA A 348 15.65 -20.12 8.95
N PRO A 349 16.78 -19.48 9.31
CA PRO A 349 17.05 -18.12 8.88
C PRO A 349 16.93 -18.07 7.35
N LEU A 350 16.30 -17.01 6.84
CA LEU A 350 16.11 -16.70 5.43
C LEU A 350 17.44 -16.79 4.66
N ASN A 351 17.82 -18.00 4.26
CA ASN A 351 18.90 -18.29 3.34
C ASN A 351 18.40 -19.43 2.45
N CYS A 352 18.41 -19.15 1.15
CA CYS A 352 17.92 -20.01 0.08
C CYS A 352 18.42 -21.46 0.21
N SER A 353 17.50 -22.39 0.36
CA SER A 353 17.60 -23.73 -0.26
C SER A 353 16.29 -24.49 -0.02
N GLY A 354 15.77 -25.07 -1.09
CA GLY A 354 14.41 -25.59 -1.20
C GLY A 354 14.07 -26.72 -0.23
N GLY A 355 12.80 -26.73 0.15
CA GLY A 355 12.14 -27.81 0.87
C GLY A 355 10.68 -27.44 1.05
N ALA A 356 9.77 -28.22 0.46
CA ALA A 356 8.34 -28.02 0.62
C ALA A 356 7.95 -28.20 2.10
N TYR A 357 7.35 -27.17 2.70
CA TYR A 357 6.78 -27.23 4.04
C TYR A 357 5.25 -27.29 3.94
N ALA A 358 4.67 -28.30 4.60
CA ALA A 358 3.26 -28.33 4.92
C ALA A 358 3.00 -27.42 6.14
N ALA A 359 1.88 -26.69 6.13
CA ALA A 359 1.46 -25.83 7.22
C ALA A 359 1.40 -26.61 8.56
N PRO A 360 1.91 -26.07 9.68
CA PRO A 360 1.79 -26.73 10.98
C PRO A 360 0.34 -26.77 11.45
N ASP A 361 -0.09 -27.92 11.96
CA ASP A 361 -1.33 -28.04 12.74
C ASP A 361 -1.13 -27.41 14.13
N TRP A 362 -1.51 -26.13 14.24
CA TRP A 362 -1.35 -25.33 15.45
C TRP A 362 -2.14 -25.86 16.66
N CYS A 363 -3.12 -26.74 16.46
CA CYS A 363 -3.87 -27.37 17.55
C CYS A 363 -3.12 -28.54 18.20
N ALA A 364 -2.11 -29.12 17.54
CA ALA A 364 -1.42 -30.32 18.01
C ALA A 364 -0.24 -30.04 18.97
N MET A 365 0.11 -28.78 19.25
CA MET A 365 1.31 -28.41 20.03
C MET A 365 1.03 -27.83 21.42
N ILE A 366 -0.15 -28.11 22.00
CA ILE A 366 -0.52 -27.77 23.39
C ILE A 366 -0.80 -29.05 24.21
N GLN A 367 0.12 -30.01 24.21
CA GLN A 367 0.16 -31.10 25.19
C GLN A 367 1.50 -31.17 25.89
#